data_AF-A0A0D0N2X1-F1
#
_entry.id   AF-A0A0D0N2X1-F1
#
_cell.length_a   1.000
_cell.length_b   1.000
_cell.length_c   1.000
_cell.angle_alpha   90.00
_cell.angle_beta   90.00
_cell.angle_gamma   90.00
#
_symmetry.space_group_name_H-M   'P 1'
#
loop_
_entity.id
_entity.type
_entity.pdbx_description
1 polymer ?
#
loop_
_entity_poly.entity_id
_entity_poly.type
_entity_poly.pdbx_seq_one_letter_code
_entity_poly.pdbx_strand_id
1 'polypeptide(L)'
;MRPGHEKRVTDAERVAKALSAREWREQNADRVRAYRDENKAQAATQARVWRYRKRVAAHLIETDTVSVLHAALNERTHRNVDPLELISFWADAEITNTCYRGCGRGWREIVHRVPLYAGGDHDVTNLVPVCGRC
;
A
#
# COMPACT_ATOMS: atom_id res chain seq x y z
N MET A 1 39.05 -31.87 10.51
CA MET A 1 37.69 -31.45 10.90
C MET A 1 37.80 -30.68 12.22
N ARG A 2 37.40 -29.40 12.27
CA ARG A 2 37.42 -28.63 13.53
C ARG A 2 36.16 -28.98 14.34
N PRO A 3 36.26 -29.38 15.63
CA PRO A 3 35.09 -29.60 16.45
C PRO A 3 34.44 -28.24 16.77
N GLY A 4 33.15 -28.11 16.45
CA GLY A 4 32.36 -26.92 16.73
C GLY A 4 32.20 -26.73 18.24
N HIS A 5 32.69 -25.61 18.76
CA HIS A 5 32.38 -25.16 20.11
C HIS A 5 30.94 -24.64 20.16
N GLU A 6 29.95 -25.51 20.38
CA GLU A 6 28.64 -25.09 20.87
C GLU A 6 28.78 -24.72 22.35
N LYS A 7 28.80 -23.42 22.63
CA LYS A 7 28.75 -22.88 23.99
C LYS A 7 27.41 -23.29 24.62
N ARG A 8 27.42 -24.27 25.54
CA ARG A 8 26.22 -24.64 26.30
C ARG A 8 25.84 -23.46 27.19
N VAL A 9 24.74 -22.79 26.88
CA VAL A 9 24.19 -21.73 27.70
C VAL A 9 23.65 -22.36 28.98
N THR A 10 24.28 -22.02 30.09
CA THR A 10 23.90 -22.49 31.43
C THR A 10 22.53 -21.95 31.82
N ASP A 11 21.82 -22.64 32.72
CA ASP A 11 20.52 -22.17 33.19
C ASP A 11 20.63 -20.80 33.89
N ALA A 12 21.77 -20.50 34.53
CA ALA A 12 22.07 -19.20 35.11
C ALA A 12 22.16 -18.07 34.06
N GLU A 13 22.82 -18.32 32.91
CA GLU A 13 22.89 -17.36 31.81
C GLU A 13 21.51 -17.13 31.17
N ARG A 14 20.66 -18.15 31.12
CA ARG A 14 19.26 -18.02 30.67
C ARG A 14 18.43 -17.16 31.62
N VAL A 15 18.56 -17.37 32.93
CA VAL A 15 17.86 -16.58 33.96
C VAL A 15 18.34 -15.13 33.96
N ALA A 16 19.66 -14.88 33.87
CA ALA A 16 20.21 -13.53 33.79
C ALA A 16 19.70 -12.76 32.55
N LYS A 17 19.61 -13.42 31.40
CA LYS A 17 19.05 -12.84 30.17
C LYS A 17 17.54 -12.58 30.27
N ALA A 18 16.81 -13.43 30.98
CA ALA A 18 15.38 -13.24 31.22
C ALA A 18 15.12 -12.07 32.18
N LEU A 19 15.93 -11.93 33.23
CA LEU A 19 15.87 -10.82 34.18
C LEU A 19 16.20 -9.49 33.51
N SER A 20 17.26 -9.41 32.71
CA SER A 20 17.61 -8.18 31.98
C SER A 20 16.55 -7.79 30.95
N ALA A 21 15.91 -8.76 30.31
CA ALA A 21 14.77 -8.50 29.42
C ALA A 21 13.54 -7.99 30.16
N ARG A 22 13.32 -8.44 31.41
CA ARG A 22 12.22 -7.96 32.26
C ARG A 22 12.47 -6.53 32.74
N GLU A 23 13.65 -6.26 33.28
CA GLU A 23 14.06 -4.93 33.73
C GLU A 23 14.03 -3.91 32.58
N TRP A 24 14.48 -4.32 31.38
CA TRP A 24 14.37 -3.48 30.20
C TRP A 24 12.91 -3.19 29.82
N ARG A 25 12.02 -4.19 29.87
CA ARG A 25 10.59 -3.99 29.60
C ARG A 25 9.92 -3.09 30.64
N GLU A 26 10.32 -3.19 31.90
CA GLU A 26 9.82 -2.33 32.98
C GLU A 26 10.29 -0.88 32.78
N GLN A 27 11.56 -0.66 32.45
CA GLN A 27 12.12 0.67 32.16
C GLN A 27 11.58 1.28 30.85
N ASN A 28 11.19 0.44 29.89
CA ASN A 28 10.69 0.87 28.58
C ASN A 28 9.18 0.63 28.44
N ALA A 29 8.45 0.44 29.54
CA ALA A 29 7.04 0.06 29.52
C ALA A 29 6.18 1.05 28.70
N ASP A 30 6.46 2.35 28.84
CA ASP A 30 5.76 3.41 28.10
C ASP A 30 6.13 3.44 26.62
N ARG A 31 7.40 3.19 26.28
CA ARG A 31 7.84 3.06 24.89
C ARG A 31 7.24 1.83 24.21
N VAL A 32 7.14 0.71 24.94
CA VAL A 32 6.51 -0.53 24.45
C VAL A 32 5.00 -0.32 24.28
N ARG A 33 4.34 0.41 25.18
CA ARG A 33 2.93 0.80 25.02
C ARG A 33 2.73 1.69 23.79
N ALA A 34 3.48 2.78 23.67
CA ALA A 34 3.39 3.69 22.52
C ALA A 34 3.60 2.94 21.20
N TYR A 35 4.62 2.08 21.13
CA TYR A 35 4.85 1.25 19.95
C TYR A 35 3.68 0.29 19.65
N ARG A 36 3.09 -0.34 20.67
CA ARG A 36 1.90 -1.20 20.49
C ARG A 36 0.69 -0.40 20.03
N ASP A 37 0.48 0.79 20.57
CA ASP A 37 -0.63 1.66 20.19
C ASP A 37 -0.49 2.18 18.77
N GLU A 38 0.72 2.58 18.36
CA GLU A 38 1.05 2.90 16.96
C GLU A 38 0.77 1.71 16.02
N ASN A 39 1.24 0.51 16.37
CA ASN A 39 0.97 -0.69 15.58
C ASN A 39 -0.52 -1.03 15.51
N LYS A 40 -1.26 -0.84 16.61
CA LYS A 40 -2.71 -1.05 16.64
C LYS A 40 -3.44 -0.03 15.76
N ALA A 41 -3.01 1.22 15.76
CA ALA A 41 -3.55 2.27 14.90
C ALA A 41 -3.22 2.02 13.41
N GLN A 42 -2.01 1.58 13.10
CA GLN A 42 -1.62 1.16 11.75
C GLN A 42 -2.44 -0.05 11.27
N ALA A 43 -2.61 -1.08 12.10
CA ALA A 43 -3.43 -2.24 11.77
C ALA A 43 -4.91 -1.87 11.55
N ALA A 44 -5.46 -0.97 12.38
CA ALA A 44 -6.82 -0.46 12.19
C ALA A 44 -6.97 0.33 10.88
N THR A 45 -5.95 1.11 10.51
CA THR A 45 -5.89 1.86 9.25
C THR A 45 -5.83 0.91 8.05
N GLN A 46 -4.94 -0.08 8.08
CA GLN A 46 -4.83 -1.11 7.04
C GLN A 46 -6.14 -1.89 6.86
N ALA A 47 -6.81 -2.24 7.95
CA ALA A 47 -8.11 -2.92 7.90
C ALA A 47 -9.20 -2.04 7.26
N ARG A 48 -9.21 -0.73 7.53
CA ARG A 48 -10.13 0.22 6.87
C ARG A 48 -9.83 0.35 5.38
N VAL A 49 -8.56 0.53 5.02
CA VAL A 49 -8.09 0.59 3.63
C VAL A 49 -8.49 -0.68 2.87
N TRP A 50 -8.25 -1.86 3.45
CA TRP A 50 -8.63 -3.13 2.83
C TRP A 50 -10.14 -3.24 2.59
N ARG A 51 -10.98 -2.89 3.58
CA ARG A 51 -12.45 -2.89 3.42
C ARG A 51 -12.90 -1.92 2.33
N TYR A 52 -12.26 -0.77 2.24
CA TYR A 52 -12.55 0.24 1.21
C TYR A 52 -12.16 -0.27 -0.18
N ARG A 53 -10.94 -0.79 -0.36
CA ARG A 53 -10.50 -1.42 -1.62
C ARG A 53 -11.46 -2.50 -2.08
N LYS A 54 -11.94 -3.34 -1.14
CA LYS A 54 -12.91 -4.39 -1.44
C LYS A 54 -14.25 -3.82 -1.96
N ARG A 55 -14.74 -2.71 -1.39
CA ARG A 55 -15.98 -2.06 -1.85
C ARG A 55 -15.81 -1.40 -3.21
N VAL A 56 -14.69 -0.71 -3.43
CA VAL A 56 -14.38 -0.11 -4.73
C VAL A 56 -14.26 -1.18 -5.81
N ALA A 57 -13.54 -2.27 -5.55
CA ALA A 57 -13.46 -3.40 -6.46
C ALA A 57 -14.83 -4.01 -6.77
N ALA A 58 -15.68 -4.23 -5.75
CA ALA A 58 -17.03 -4.73 -5.96
C ALA A 58 -17.89 -3.80 -6.82
N HIS A 59 -17.85 -2.49 -6.54
CA HIS A 59 -18.56 -1.49 -7.34
C HIS A 59 -18.08 -1.47 -8.79
N LEU A 60 -16.77 -1.46 -9.01
CA LEU A 60 -16.15 -1.46 -10.34
C LEU A 60 -16.49 -2.71 -11.17
N ILE A 61 -16.69 -3.86 -10.51
CA ILE A 61 -17.17 -5.10 -11.13
C ILE A 61 -18.67 -4.99 -11.44
N GLU A 62 -19.49 -4.52 -10.49
CA GLU A 62 -20.95 -4.38 -10.65
C GLU A 62 -21.33 -3.39 -11.76
N THR A 63 -20.56 -2.31 -11.95
CA THR A 63 -20.82 -1.29 -12.97
C THR A 63 -20.18 -1.59 -14.33
N ASP A 64 -19.58 -2.78 -14.50
CA ASP A 64 -18.83 -3.20 -15.69
C ASP A 64 -17.74 -2.20 -16.13
N THR A 65 -17.35 -1.30 -15.23
CA THR A 65 -16.47 -0.17 -15.51
C THR A 65 -15.05 -0.67 -15.80
N VAL A 66 -14.65 -1.78 -15.18
CA VAL A 66 -13.37 -2.43 -15.45
C VAL A 66 -13.32 -2.96 -16.87
N SER A 67 -14.37 -3.63 -17.36
CA SER A 67 -14.40 -4.16 -18.72
C SER A 67 -14.41 -3.05 -19.76
N VAL A 68 -15.17 -1.97 -19.52
CA VAL A 68 -15.20 -0.79 -20.40
C VAL A 68 -13.85 -0.08 -20.44
N LEU A 69 -13.23 0.14 -19.29
CA LEU A 69 -11.90 0.77 -19.22
C LEU A 69 -10.83 -0.14 -19.81
N HIS A 70 -10.89 -1.44 -19.55
CA HIS A 70 -9.97 -2.44 -20.10
C HIS A 70 -10.07 -2.52 -21.62
N ALA A 71 -11.29 -2.58 -22.17
CA ALA A 71 -11.52 -2.56 -23.61
C ALA A 71 -11.01 -1.26 -24.25
N ALA A 72 -11.37 -0.10 -23.67
CA ALA A 72 -10.93 1.20 -24.16
C ALA A 72 -9.40 1.40 -24.08
N LEU A 73 -8.75 0.84 -23.05
CA LEU A 73 -7.30 0.86 -22.91
C LEU A 73 -6.62 -0.11 -23.89
N ASN A 74 -7.13 -1.34 -24.03
CA ASN A 74 -6.60 -2.33 -24.96
C ASN A 74 -6.71 -1.85 -26.41
N GLU A 75 -7.84 -1.26 -26.80
CA GLU A 75 -8.05 -0.70 -28.15
C GLU A 75 -7.10 0.47 -28.45
N ARG A 76 -6.77 1.29 -27.44
CA ARG A 76 -5.89 2.46 -27.61
C ARG A 76 -4.41 2.14 -27.50
N THR A 77 -4.02 1.15 -26.70
CA THR A 77 -2.61 0.84 -26.41
C THR A 77 -2.04 -0.30 -27.22
N HIS A 78 -2.90 -1.17 -27.77
CA HIS A 78 -2.52 -2.51 -28.23
C HIS A 78 -1.75 -3.34 -27.18
N ARG A 79 -1.88 -3.00 -25.88
CA ARG A 79 -1.31 -3.75 -24.76
C ARG A 79 -2.44 -4.29 -23.91
N ASN A 80 -2.27 -5.54 -23.46
CA ASN A 80 -3.23 -6.19 -22.58
C ASN A 80 -2.92 -5.78 -21.14
N VAL A 81 -3.58 -4.72 -20.66
CA VAL A 81 -3.43 -4.25 -19.28
C VAL A 81 -4.17 -5.21 -18.35
N ASP A 82 -3.56 -5.63 -17.24
CA ASP A 82 -4.24 -6.51 -16.28
C ASP A 82 -5.39 -5.75 -15.57
N PRO A 83 -6.63 -6.24 -15.63
CA PRO A 83 -7.77 -5.67 -14.91
C PRO A 83 -7.51 -5.44 -13.41
N LEU A 84 -6.71 -6.29 -12.76
CA LEU A 84 -6.35 -6.16 -11.35
C LEU A 84 -5.43 -4.98 -11.07
N GLU A 85 -4.53 -4.64 -12.00
CA GLU A 85 -3.68 -3.45 -11.90
C GLU A 85 -4.51 -2.18 -12.01
N LEU A 86 -5.50 -2.16 -12.93
CA LEU A 86 -6.45 -1.07 -13.05
C LEU A 86 -7.26 -0.89 -11.76
N ILE A 87 -7.88 -1.95 -11.24
CA ILE A 87 -8.66 -1.89 -10.00
C ILE A 87 -7.81 -1.36 -8.83
N SER A 88 -6.56 -1.84 -8.73
CA SER A 88 -5.63 -1.41 -7.67
C SER A 88 -5.29 0.08 -7.79
N PHE A 89 -5.00 0.55 -9.00
CA PHE A 89 -4.75 1.96 -9.28
C PHE A 89 -5.95 2.85 -8.91
N TRP A 90 -7.16 2.48 -9.34
CA TRP A 90 -8.37 3.23 -9.04
C TRP A 90 -8.69 3.25 -7.54
N ALA A 91 -8.51 2.11 -6.87
CA ALA A 91 -8.71 2.05 -5.43
C ALA A 91 -7.74 2.97 -4.69
N ASP A 92 -6.48 3.04 -5.11
CA ASP A 92 -5.48 3.91 -4.49
C ASP A 92 -5.71 5.39 -4.79
N ALA A 93 -6.14 5.73 -6.01
CA ALA A 93 -6.58 7.09 -6.34
C ALA A 93 -7.77 7.53 -5.45
N GLU A 94 -8.80 6.69 -5.33
CA GLU A 94 -9.95 6.93 -4.46
C GLU A 94 -9.57 7.05 -2.98
N ILE A 95 -8.68 6.19 -2.47
CA ILE A 95 -8.22 6.24 -1.07
C ILE A 95 -7.47 7.52 -0.76
N THR A 96 -6.56 7.91 -1.66
CA THR A 96 -5.74 9.10 -1.45
C THR A 96 -6.55 10.37 -1.66
N ASN A 97 -7.56 10.33 -2.54
CA ASN A 97 -8.40 11.47 -2.96
C ASN A 97 -7.58 12.76 -3.15
N THR A 98 -6.40 12.62 -3.76
CA THR A 98 -5.47 13.72 -3.96
C THR A 98 -5.10 13.81 -5.42
N CYS A 99 -5.14 15.03 -5.96
CA CYS A 99 -4.55 15.35 -7.24
C CYS A 99 -3.05 15.02 -7.26
N TYR A 100 -2.59 14.28 -8.27
CA TYR A 100 -1.19 13.91 -8.48
C TYR A 100 -0.25 15.12 -8.52
N ARG A 101 -0.73 16.27 -9.00
CA ARG A 101 0.02 17.54 -8.99
C ARG A 101 0.23 18.12 -7.58
N GLY A 102 -0.34 17.53 -6.54
CA GLY A 102 -0.16 17.93 -5.15
C GLY A 102 -0.87 19.24 -4.78
N CYS A 103 -1.85 19.69 -5.55
CA CYS A 103 -2.52 20.98 -5.33
C CYS A 103 -3.52 21.00 -4.16
N GLY A 104 -3.57 19.93 -3.35
CA GLY A 104 -4.46 19.79 -2.19
C GLY A 104 -5.95 19.59 -2.53
N ARG A 105 -6.31 19.50 -3.81
CA ARG A 105 -7.69 19.23 -4.26
C ARG A 105 -7.90 17.73 -4.49
N GLY A 106 -9.15 17.29 -4.26
CA GLY A 106 -9.63 15.99 -4.71
C GLY A 106 -9.50 15.83 -6.22
N TRP A 107 -9.13 14.64 -6.66
CA TRP A 107 -9.05 14.33 -8.09
C TRP A 107 -10.46 14.19 -8.67
N ARG A 108 -10.57 14.35 -9.99
CA ARG A 108 -11.84 14.25 -10.73
C ARG A 108 -11.69 13.48 -12.04
N GLU A 109 -10.49 13.42 -12.58
CA GLU A 109 -10.21 12.78 -13.87
C GLU A 109 -8.84 12.10 -13.84
N ILE A 110 -8.60 11.23 -14.82
CA ILE A 110 -7.30 10.59 -15.04
C ILE A 110 -6.73 11.11 -16.35
N VAL A 111 -5.44 11.45 -16.30
CA VAL A 111 -4.68 11.90 -17.46
C VAL A 111 -3.39 11.11 -17.59
N HIS A 112 -2.76 11.17 -18.76
CA HIS A 112 -1.42 10.66 -18.95
C HIS A 112 -0.39 11.60 -18.32
N ARG A 113 0.54 11.06 -17.52
CA ARG A 113 1.67 11.80 -16.93
C ARG A 113 2.59 12.31 -18.02
N VAL A 114 2.96 11.44 -18.97
CA VAL A 114 3.65 11.78 -20.21
C VAL A 114 2.60 11.80 -21.32
N PRO A 115 2.37 12.94 -21.99
CA PRO A 115 1.41 13.00 -23.08
C PRO A 115 1.74 12.01 -24.20
N LEU A 116 0.71 11.43 -24.82
CA LEU A 116 0.88 10.45 -25.91
C LEU A 116 1.68 11.02 -27.08
N TYR A 117 1.43 12.29 -27.44
CA TYR A 117 2.18 12.98 -28.50
C TYR A 117 3.66 13.20 -28.18
N ALA A 118 4.04 13.08 -26.90
CA ALA A 118 5.42 13.20 -26.42
C ALA A 118 6.05 11.82 -26.16
N GLY A 119 5.45 10.74 -26.67
CA GLY A 119 5.95 9.37 -26.51
C GLY A 119 5.48 8.66 -25.25
N GLY A 120 4.47 9.20 -24.55
CA GLY A 120 3.80 8.47 -23.48
C GLY A 120 2.99 7.28 -24.01
N ASP A 121 2.81 6.24 -23.20
CA ASP A 121 1.94 5.12 -23.48
C ASP A 121 0.67 5.18 -22.60
N HIS A 122 -0.30 4.27 -22.78
CA HIS A 122 -1.43 4.16 -21.84
C HIS A 122 -1.24 3.02 -20.83
N ASP A 123 0.01 2.74 -20.48
CA ASP A 123 0.31 1.88 -19.35
C ASP A 123 -0.25 2.53 -18.06
N VAL A 124 -0.72 1.72 -17.11
CA VAL A 124 -1.24 2.19 -15.81
C VAL A 124 -0.18 3.02 -15.08
N THR A 125 1.09 2.71 -15.28
CA THR A 125 2.22 3.48 -14.74
C THR A 125 2.31 4.91 -15.29
N ASN A 126 1.75 5.17 -16.48
CA ASN A 126 1.67 6.49 -17.09
C ASN A 126 0.32 7.19 -16.82
N LEU A 127 -0.64 6.56 -16.14
CA LEU A 127 -1.90 7.19 -15.74
C LEU A 127 -1.76 7.85 -14.37
N VAL A 128 -2.32 9.05 -14.21
CA VAL A 128 -2.32 9.77 -12.93
C VAL A 128 -3.67 10.46 -12.67
N PRO A 129 -4.17 10.42 -11.42
CA PRO A 129 -5.38 11.13 -11.04
C PRO A 129 -5.10 12.63 -10.90
N VAL A 130 -5.88 13.49 -11.54
CA VAL A 130 -5.74 14.96 -11.44
C VAL A 130 -7.09 15.60 -11.09
N CYS A 131 -7.05 16.78 -10.50
CA CYS A 131 -8.26 17.58 -10.31
C CYS A 131 -8.59 18.32 -11.61
N GLY A 132 -9.86 18.64 -11.86
CA GLY A 132 -10.31 19.31 -13.08
C GLY A 132 -9.84 20.76 -13.27
N ARG A 133 -8.77 21.17 -12.58
CA ARG A 133 -8.11 22.48 -12.70
C ARG A 133 -6.62 22.36 -13.04
N CYS A 134 -6.05 21.17 -12.96
CA CYS A 134 -4.62 20.89 -13.11
C CYS A 134 -4.35 20.12 -14.40
#